data_AF-A0A382G9S2-F1
#
_entry.id   AF-A0A382G9S2-F1
#
_cell.length_a   1.000
_cell.length_b   1.000
_cell.length_c   1.000
_cell.angle_alpha   90.00
_cell.angle_beta   90.00
_cell.angle_gamma   90.00
#
_symmetry.space_group_name_H-M   'P 1'
#
loop_
_entity.id
_entity.type
_entity.pdbx_description
1 polymer ?
#
loop_
_entity_poly.entity_id
_entity_poly.type
_entity_poly.pdbx_seq_one_letter_code
_entity_poly.pdbx_strand_id
1 'polypeptide(L)'
;MLAHKFDESRVDWNEPVYMQPKLDGVRCLIYLDRKTPFHAQHIVAKSRAGKEFKNLDHIKKDLMRLFKDQPSIVLDGELYNHELRNDFEQIISLVRKQKPTTDDRKRAKKLIQYHIYDYMWNDEMNPSQIHLFNKLEYSGRMNSLVCADFYTKSIQPVDTHRVRFLDEAKATHQLNLRHGYE
;
A
#
# COMPACT_ATOMS: atom_id res chain seq x y z
N MET A 1 9.12 -2.26 -4.98
CA MET A 1 9.19 -1.96 -6.42
C MET A 1 9.23 -0.45 -6.64
N LEU A 2 9.76 0.06 -7.77
CA LEU A 2 9.70 1.49 -8.11
C LEU A 2 9.19 1.65 -9.54
N ALA A 3 8.36 2.66 -9.77
CA ALA A 3 7.92 3.01 -11.10
C ALA A 3 9.07 3.65 -11.90
N HIS A 4 9.15 3.31 -13.17
CA HIS A 4 9.95 4.05 -14.13
C HIS A 4 9.17 5.26 -14.64
N LYS A 5 9.87 6.27 -15.15
CA LYS A 5 9.22 7.35 -15.90
C LYS A 5 8.44 6.72 -17.07
N PHE A 6 7.24 7.24 -17.33
CA PHE A 6 6.41 6.74 -18.41
C PHE A 6 7.14 6.86 -19.75
N ASP A 7 7.15 5.75 -20.47
CA ASP A 7 7.70 5.58 -21.79
C ASP A 7 6.82 4.54 -22.49
N GLU A 8 6.10 4.98 -23.52
CA GLU A 8 5.15 4.14 -24.26
C GLU A 8 5.82 2.91 -24.86
N SER A 9 7.09 3.02 -25.27
CA SER A 9 7.84 1.90 -25.87
C SER A 9 8.09 0.74 -24.91
N ARG A 10 7.88 0.96 -23.60
CA ARG A 10 8.05 -0.06 -22.55
C ARG A 10 6.74 -0.74 -22.18
N VAL A 11 5.63 -0.36 -22.80
CA VAL A 11 4.32 -0.96 -22.58
C VAL A 11 4.01 -1.93 -23.72
N ASP A 12 3.95 -3.22 -23.40
CA ASP A 12 3.43 -4.21 -24.33
C ASP A 12 1.91 -4.31 -24.17
N TRP A 13 1.17 -3.77 -25.15
CA TRP A 13 -0.28 -3.79 -25.15
C TRP A 13 -0.89 -5.14 -25.52
N ASN A 14 -0.07 -6.13 -25.92
CA ASN A 14 -0.54 -7.51 -26.08
C ASN A 14 -0.67 -8.23 -24.74
N GLU A 15 0.02 -7.73 -23.70
CA GLU A 15 -0.08 -8.23 -22.33
C GLU A 15 -1.16 -7.48 -21.53
N PRO A 16 -1.73 -8.07 -20.46
CA PRO A 16 -2.65 -7.36 -19.59
C PRO A 16 -1.98 -6.15 -18.90
N VAL A 17 -2.40 -4.93 -19.29
CA VAL A 17 -1.97 -3.68 -18.64
C VAL A 17 -3.02 -3.23 -17.63
N TYR A 18 -2.58 -2.83 -16.45
CA TYR A 18 -3.43 -2.35 -15.38
C TYR A 18 -3.06 -0.92 -14.99
N MET A 19 -4.08 -0.14 -14.63
CA MET A 19 -3.95 1.23 -14.18
C MET A 19 -4.55 1.41 -12.80
N GLN A 20 -3.85 2.21 -12.00
CA GLN A 20 -4.23 2.63 -10.66
C GLN A 20 -4.14 4.17 -10.59
N PRO A 21 -4.98 4.84 -9.79
CA PRO A 21 -4.79 6.26 -9.50
C PRO A 21 -3.46 6.46 -8.76
N LYS A 22 -2.74 7.52 -9.11
CA LYS A 22 -1.53 7.90 -8.37
C LYS A 22 -1.95 8.69 -7.13
N LEU A 23 -1.69 8.11 -5.96
CA LEU A 23 -1.97 8.77 -4.68
C LEU A 23 -0.80 9.68 -4.32
N ASP A 24 -1.08 10.95 -4.03
CA ASP A 24 -0.09 11.88 -3.50
C ASP A 24 -0.03 11.76 -1.96
N GLY A 25 0.72 10.77 -1.49
CA GLY A 25 0.80 10.40 -0.08
C GLY A 25 2.20 9.97 0.36
N VAL A 26 2.26 9.10 1.36
CA VAL A 26 3.54 8.54 1.82
C VAL A 26 3.57 7.03 1.74
N ARG A 27 4.36 6.50 0.81
CA ARG A 27 4.59 5.06 0.68
C ARG A 27 4.97 4.40 2.00
N CYS A 28 4.30 3.30 2.28
CA CYS A 28 4.48 2.50 3.48
C CYS A 28 4.42 1.00 3.17
N LEU A 29 5.44 0.28 3.63
CA LEU A 29 5.46 -1.19 3.70
C LEU A 29 5.02 -1.61 5.09
N ILE A 30 4.04 -2.52 5.17
CA ILE A 30 3.57 -3.08 6.44
C ILE A 30 3.75 -4.60 6.44
N TYR A 31 4.41 -5.12 7.45
CA TYR A 31 4.70 -6.55 7.59
C TYR A 31 4.84 -6.96 9.06
N LEU A 32 4.73 -8.25 9.32
CA LEU A 32 5.00 -8.81 10.64
C LEU A 32 6.52 -9.03 10.81
N ASP A 33 7.12 -8.43 11.82
CA ASP A 33 8.50 -8.74 12.22
C ASP A 33 8.51 -10.07 12.99
N ARG A 34 8.98 -11.10 12.29
CA ARG A 34 9.06 -12.48 12.80
C ARG A 34 10.39 -12.77 13.50
N LYS A 35 11.33 -11.81 13.54
CA LYS A 35 12.60 -11.94 14.31
C LYS A 35 12.38 -11.61 15.79
N THR A 36 11.36 -10.83 16.09
CA THR A 36 10.88 -10.60 17.46
C THR A 36 10.23 -11.88 18.04
N PRO A 37 10.51 -12.25 19.30
CA PRO A 37 9.96 -13.45 19.94
C PRO A 37 8.43 -13.54 19.85
N PHE A 38 7.92 -14.78 19.78
CA PHE A 38 6.52 -15.12 19.44
C PHE A 38 5.43 -14.42 20.29
N HIS A 39 5.76 -14.06 21.54
CA HIS A 39 4.87 -13.35 22.48
C HIS A 39 4.75 -11.84 22.20
N ALA A 40 5.54 -11.31 21.27
CA ALA A 40 5.61 -9.89 20.91
C ALA A 40 5.48 -9.69 19.40
N GLN A 41 4.47 -10.30 18.77
CA GLN A 41 4.13 -10.06 17.35
C GLN A 41 4.19 -8.56 17.04
N HIS A 42 5.23 -8.14 16.33
CA HIS A 42 5.48 -6.73 16.08
C HIS A 42 5.17 -6.42 14.62
N ILE A 43 4.01 -5.80 14.38
CA ILE A 43 3.68 -5.29 13.06
C ILE A 43 4.48 -4.02 12.83
N VAL A 44 5.35 -4.05 11.81
CA VAL A 44 6.24 -2.97 11.43
C VAL A 44 5.64 -2.23 10.25
N ALA A 45 5.65 -0.90 10.30
CA ALA A 45 5.23 -0.03 9.22
C ALA A 45 6.40 0.91 8.86
N LYS A 46 6.97 0.77 7.66
CA LYS A 46 8.18 1.49 7.25
C LYS A 46 8.00 2.26 5.95
N SER A 47 8.59 3.43 5.91
CA SER A 47 8.77 4.21 4.68
C SER A 47 9.70 3.50 3.70
N ARG A 48 9.74 4.01 2.47
CA ARG A 48 10.70 3.61 1.44
C ARG A 48 12.17 3.62 1.90
N ALA A 49 12.55 4.57 2.76
CA ALA A 49 13.92 4.67 3.29
C ALA A 49 14.17 3.77 4.51
N GLY A 50 13.25 2.88 4.87
CA GLY A 50 13.35 1.97 6.01
C GLY A 50 13.03 2.60 7.36
N LYS A 51 12.68 3.90 7.40
CA LYS A 51 12.29 4.59 8.63
C LYS A 51 10.89 4.20 9.06
N GLU A 52 10.74 3.80 10.31
CA GLU A 52 9.47 3.33 10.86
C GLU A 52 8.51 4.50 11.20
N PHE A 53 7.22 4.30 10.95
CA PHE A 53 6.16 5.21 11.35
C PHE A 53 5.67 4.90 12.76
N LYS A 54 5.51 5.94 13.59
CA LYS A 54 5.16 5.79 15.01
C LYS A 54 3.71 6.16 15.34
N ASN A 55 2.91 6.47 14.32
CA ASN A 55 1.54 7.01 14.43
C ASN A 55 0.45 6.14 13.78
N LEU A 56 0.75 4.88 13.47
CA LEU A 56 -0.13 4.02 12.68
C LEU A 56 -0.75 2.88 13.49
N ASP A 57 -0.90 3.04 14.81
CA ASP A 57 -1.37 1.98 15.70
C ASP A 57 -2.79 1.50 15.33
N HIS A 58 -3.63 2.37 14.78
CA HIS A 58 -4.97 1.99 14.28
C HIS A 58 -4.89 1.08 13.06
N ILE A 59 -4.04 1.41 12.08
CA ILE A 59 -3.78 0.57 10.90
C ILE A 59 -3.19 -0.78 11.31
N LYS A 60 -2.22 -0.80 12.23
CA LYS A 60 -1.62 -2.05 12.73
C LYS A 60 -2.65 -2.95 13.42
N LYS A 61 -3.58 -2.36 14.20
CA LYS A 61 -4.66 -3.10 14.86
C LYS A 61 -5.64 -3.70 13.86
N ASP A 62 -6.04 -2.93 12.84
CA ASP A 62 -6.95 -3.40 11.80
C ASP A 62 -6.34 -4.58 11.01
N LEU A 63 -5.01 -4.60 10.80
CA LEU A 63 -4.30 -5.67 10.10
C LEU A 63 -3.91 -6.87 10.99
N MET A 64 -4.19 -6.83 12.30
CA MET A 64 -3.73 -7.87 13.23
C MET A 64 -4.28 -9.25 12.86
N ARG A 65 -5.53 -9.32 12.40
CA ARG A 65 -6.13 -10.59 11.96
C ARG A 65 -5.43 -11.15 10.72
N LEU A 66 -5.15 -10.29 9.73
CA LEU A 66 -4.43 -10.69 8.52
C LEU A 66 -3.06 -11.27 8.87
N PHE A 67 -2.27 -10.61 9.72
CA PHE A 67 -0.93 -11.12 10.07
C PHE A 67 -0.94 -12.37 10.96
N LYS A 68 -2.05 -12.65 11.64
CA LYS A 68 -2.24 -13.93 12.33
C LYS A 68 -2.44 -15.07 11.32
N ASP A 69 -3.22 -14.82 10.27
CA ASP A 69 -3.59 -15.83 9.27
C ASP A 69 -2.54 -15.95 8.15
N GLN A 70 -1.86 -14.85 7.81
CA GLN A 70 -0.88 -14.70 6.73
C GLN A 70 0.39 -13.99 7.24
N PRO A 71 1.20 -14.60 8.12
CA PRO A 71 2.31 -13.93 8.80
C PRO A 71 3.48 -13.52 7.89
N SER A 72 3.57 -14.08 6.69
CA SER A 72 4.64 -13.81 5.73
C SER A 72 4.27 -12.76 4.66
N ILE A 73 3.04 -12.23 4.70
CA ILE A 73 2.62 -11.18 3.77
C ILE A 73 3.34 -9.87 4.08
N VAL A 74 3.74 -9.15 3.04
CA VAL A 74 4.23 -7.78 3.09
C VAL A 74 3.31 -6.94 2.22
N LEU A 75 2.59 -6.01 2.81
CA LEU A 75 1.71 -5.08 2.10
C LEU A 75 2.53 -3.89 1.59
N ASP A 76 2.31 -3.48 0.34
CA ASP A 76 2.86 -2.28 -0.27
C ASP A 76 1.70 -1.33 -0.63
N GLY A 77 1.80 -0.10 -0.12
CA GLY A 77 0.70 0.85 -0.21
C GLY A 77 1.13 2.26 0.14
N GLU A 78 0.16 3.17 0.12
CA GLU A 78 0.33 4.59 0.39
C GLU A 78 -0.43 5.01 1.65
N LEU A 79 0.21 5.78 2.53
CA LEU A 79 -0.50 6.51 3.58
C LEU A 79 -1.12 7.76 2.96
N TYR A 80 -2.44 7.79 2.90
CA TYR A 80 -3.19 8.78 2.14
C TYR A 80 -4.57 9.00 2.78
N ASN A 81 -5.20 10.12 2.46
CA ASN A 81 -6.63 10.31 2.64
C ASN A 81 -7.10 11.28 1.57
N HIS A 82 -8.11 10.88 0.81
CA HIS A 82 -8.64 11.66 -0.29
C HIS A 82 -9.26 13.00 0.15
N GLU A 83 -9.75 13.08 1.39
CA GLU A 83 -10.18 14.34 1.99
C GLU A 83 -9.01 15.35 2.14
N LEU A 84 -7.77 14.86 2.21
CA LEU A 84 -6.54 15.64 2.31
C LEU A 84 -5.76 15.74 0.99
N ARG A 85 -6.37 15.38 -0.15
CA ARG A 85 -5.69 15.36 -1.46
C ARG A 85 -5.05 16.67 -1.90
N ASN A 86 -5.52 17.80 -1.37
CA ASN A 86 -4.97 19.14 -1.63
C ASN A 86 -4.05 19.65 -0.51
N ASP A 87 -3.74 18.82 0.50
CA ASP A 87 -2.93 19.17 1.68
C ASP A 87 -1.96 18.03 2.02
N PHE A 88 -1.03 17.78 1.09
CA PHE A 88 0.04 16.80 1.24
C PHE A 88 0.87 17.02 2.50
N GLU A 89 1.16 18.28 2.84
CA GLU A 89 1.93 18.65 4.03
C GLU A 89 1.24 18.20 5.32
N GLN A 90 -0.09 18.25 5.36
CA GLN A 90 -0.83 17.69 6.49
C GLN A 90 -0.64 16.17 6.60
N ILE A 91 -0.72 15.42 5.50
CA ILE A 91 -0.44 13.97 5.51
C ILE A 91 0.97 13.72 6.06
N ILE A 92 1.97 14.44 5.53
CA ILE A 92 3.37 14.36 5.98
C ILE A 92 3.48 14.63 7.48
N SER A 93 2.84 15.68 7.98
CA SER A 93 2.89 16.08 9.39
C SER A 93 2.28 15.04 10.33
N LEU A 94 1.26 14.31 9.87
CA LEU A 94 0.58 13.28 10.64
C LEU A 94 1.42 12.00 10.72
N VAL A 95 2.08 11.62 9.63
CA VAL A 95 2.77 10.31 9.56
C VAL A 95 4.25 10.36 9.93
N ARG A 96 4.98 11.43 9.62
CA ARG A 96 6.45 11.45 9.78
C ARG A 96 6.96 11.77 11.19
N LYS A 97 6.11 12.25 12.10
CA LYS A 97 6.50 12.55 13.49
C LYS A 97 7.05 11.32 14.21
N GLN A 98 8.29 11.42 14.70
CA GLN A 98 9.00 10.31 15.38
C GLN A 98 8.71 10.22 16.88
N LYS A 99 8.30 11.32 17.49
CA LYS A 99 7.87 11.40 18.89
C LYS A 99 6.47 12.02 18.96
N PRO A 100 5.45 11.34 18.43
CA PRO A 100 4.12 11.92 18.34
C PRO A 100 3.43 11.93 19.70
N THR A 101 2.72 13.01 19.96
CA THR A 101 1.90 13.19 21.16
C THR A 101 0.64 12.34 21.08
N THR A 102 -0.10 12.25 22.18
CA THR A 102 -1.42 11.58 22.21
C THR A 102 -2.40 12.23 21.22
N ASP A 103 -2.37 13.55 21.07
CA ASP A 103 -3.22 14.26 20.11
C ASP A 103 -2.84 13.93 18.66
N ASP A 104 -1.54 13.91 18.35
CA ASP A 104 -1.04 13.50 17.02
C ASP A 104 -1.56 12.09 16.65
N ARG A 105 -1.51 11.15 17.59
CA ARG A 105 -2.04 9.78 17.39
C ARG A 105 -3.54 9.77 17.16
N LYS A 106 -4.31 10.59 17.89
CA LYS A 106 -5.76 10.72 17.70
C LYS A 106 -6.09 11.30 16.32
N ARG A 107 -5.38 12.34 15.90
CA ARG A 107 -5.54 12.95 14.57
C ARG A 107 -5.16 11.97 13.46
N ALA A 108 -4.02 11.28 13.59
CA ALA A 108 -3.60 10.26 12.64
C ALA A 108 -4.63 9.12 12.54
N LYS A 109 -5.17 8.64 13.67
CA LYS A 109 -6.24 7.63 13.70
C LYS A 109 -7.51 8.08 12.99
N LYS A 110 -7.84 9.37 13.05
CA LYS A 110 -9.04 9.93 12.41
C LYS A 110 -8.85 10.13 10.91
N LEU A 111 -7.65 10.56 10.50
CA LEU A 111 -7.43 11.11 9.17
C LEU A 111 -6.59 10.21 8.26
N ILE A 112 -5.69 9.37 8.76
CA ILE A 112 -4.78 8.59 7.90
C ILE A 112 -5.39 7.24 7.59
N GLN A 113 -5.46 6.94 6.30
CA GLN A 113 -5.80 5.62 5.76
C GLN A 113 -4.54 5.01 5.12
N TYR A 114 -4.53 3.69 4.99
CA TYR A 114 -3.53 2.93 4.26
C TYR A 114 -4.18 2.33 3.02
N HIS A 115 -3.75 2.81 1.85
CA HIS A 115 -4.27 2.43 0.54
C HIS A 115 -3.33 1.40 -0.08
N ILE A 116 -3.78 0.16 -0.21
CA ILE A 116 -2.96 -0.97 -0.64
C ILE A 116 -3.07 -1.14 -2.16
N TYR A 117 -1.93 -1.11 -2.85
CA TYR A 117 -1.86 -1.29 -4.31
C TYR A 117 -1.14 -2.57 -4.74
N ASP A 118 -0.37 -3.20 -3.85
CA ASP A 118 0.30 -4.47 -4.11
C ASP A 118 0.64 -5.19 -2.80
N TYR A 119 1.04 -6.45 -2.90
CA TYR A 119 1.67 -7.19 -1.82
C TYR A 119 2.74 -8.12 -2.35
N MET A 120 3.57 -8.61 -1.45
CA MET A 120 4.56 -9.64 -1.76
C MET A 120 4.67 -10.61 -0.58
N TRP A 121 5.28 -11.77 -0.85
CA TRP A 121 5.54 -12.74 0.20
C TRP A 121 7.00 -12.65 0.61
N ASN A 122 7.24 -12.45 1.91
CA ASN A 122 8.57 -12.52 2.49
C ASN A 122 8.57 -13.52 3.65
N ASP A 123 8.83 -14.77 3.31
CA ASP A 123 9.08 -15.81 4.31
C ASP A 123 10.57 -15.99 4.53
N GLU A 124 11.19 -15.09 5.30
CA GLU A 124 12.61 -15.19 5.65
C GLU A 124 12.95 -16.50 6.40
N MET A 125 11.96 -17.20 6.98
CA MET A 125 12.14 -18.51 7.60
C MET A 125 12.10 -19.66 6.58
N ASN A 126 11.48 -19.46 5.41
CA ASN A 126 11.46 -20.41 4.30
C ASN A 126 11.83 -19.74 2.95
N PRO A 127 13.11 -19.34 2.75
CA PRO A 127 13.51 -18.59 1.56
C PRO A 127 13.25 -19.31 0.24
N SER A 128 13.23 -20.66 0.24
CA SER A 128 12.92 -21.48 -0.94
C SER A 128 11.49 -21.27 -1.45
N GLN A 129 10.54 -20.88 -0.58
CA GLN A 129 9.16 -20.63 -0.95
C GLN A 129 8.93 -19.20 -1.46
N ILE A 130 9.80 -18.24 -1.11
CA ILE A 130 9.72 -16.84 -1.57
C ILE A 130 9.66 -16.78 -3.10
N HIS A 131 10.46 -17.60 -3.79
CA HIS A 131 10.50 -17.61 -5.25
C HIS A 131 9.23 -18.18 -5.90
N LEU A 132 8.49 -19.07 -5.22
CA LEU A 132 7.24 -19.61 -5.74
C LEU A 132 6.11 -18.58 -5.65
N PHE A 133 6.01 -17.88 -4.51
CA PHE A 133 4.94 -16.90 -4.29
C PHE A 133 5.20 -15.57 -5.03
N ASN A 134 6.46 -15.15 -5.18
CA ASN A 134 6.78 -13.93 -5.93
C ASN A 134 6.81 -14.13 -7.46
N LYS A 135 6.53 -15.35 -7.95
CA LYS A 135 6.21 -15.61 -9.37
C LYS A 135 4.76 -15.32 -9.72
N LEU A 136 3.91 -15.03 -8.73
CA LEU A 136 2.53 -14.69 -9.00
C LEU A 136 2.51 -13.40 -9.83
N GLU A 137 1.99 -13.51 -11.05
CA GLU A 137 1.77 -12.36 -11.95
C GLU A 137 0.96 -11.28 -11.23
N TYR A 138 1.16 -10.02 -11.63
CA TYR A 138 0.49 -8.89 -10.98
C TYR A 138 -1.04 -9.03 -11.01
N SER A 139 -1.60 -9.58 -12.09
CA SER A 139 -3.04 -9.86 -12.20
C SER A 139 -3.55 -10.77 -11.08
N GLY A 140 -2.79 -11.80 -10.71
CA GLY A 140 -3.11 -12.69 -9.60
C GLY A 140 -3.10 -11.96 -8.26
N ARG A 141 -2.08 -11.13 -8.02
CA ARG A 141 -1.96 -10.32 -6.79
C ARG A 141 -3.10 -9.31 -6.69
N MET A 142 -3.38 -8.59 -7.77
CA MET A 142 -4.47 -7.63 -7.86
C MET A 142 -5.82 -8.31 -7.59
N ASN A 143 -6.10 -9.46 -8.20
CA ASN A 143 -7.34 -10.21 -7.95
C ASN A 143 -7.46 -10.65 -6.48
N SER A 144 -6.37 -11.09 -5.86
CA SER A 144 -6.36 -11.43 -4.43
C SER A 144 -6.67 -10.24 -3.53
N LEU A 145 -6.15 -9.05 -3.87
CA LEU A 145 -6.48 -7.82 -3.14
C LEU A 145 -7.94 -7.43 -3.34
N VAL A 146 -8.46 -7.42 -4.57
CA VAL A 146 -9.86 -7.06 -4.84
C VAL A 146 -10.85 -7.95 -4.07
N CYS A 147 -10.52 -9.23 -3.88
CA CYS A 147 -11.36 -10.19 -3.15
C CYS A 147 -11.09 -10.25 -1.64
N ALA A 148 -10.16 -9.44 -1.11
CA ALA A 148 -9.79 -9.51 0.30
C ALA A 148 -10.88 -8.95 1.23
N ASP A 149 -11.01 -9.54 2.42
CA ASP A 149 -12.04 -9.22 3.41
C ASP A 149 -11.50 -8.43 4.61
N PHE A 150 -10.23 -8.00 4.58
CA PHE A 150 -9.58 -7.27 5.68
C PHE A 150 -9.69 -5.74 5.57
N TYR A 151 -10.42 -5.21 4.58
CA TYR A 151 -10.60 -3.78 4.39
C TYR A 151 -11.46 -3.16 5.50
N THR A 152 -11.06 -1.98 5.95
CA THR A 152 -11.73 -1.23 7.03
C THR A 152 -11.77 0.25 6.65
N LYS A 153 -12.35 1.12 7.49
CA LYS A 153 -12.24 2.57 7.29
C LYS A 153 -10.78 3.08 7.20
N SER A 154 -9.83 2.37 7.83
CA SER A 154 -8.41 2.74 7.85
C SER A 154 -7.59 2.01 6.80
N ILE A 155 -8.12 0.94 6.20
CA ILE A 155 -7.44 0.09 5.22
C ILE A 155 -8.28 0.07 3.93
N GLN A 156 -7.79 0.70 2.88
CA GLN A 156 -8.50 0.87 1.61
C GLN A 156 -7.80 0.09 0.50
N PRO A 157 -8.54 -0.51 -0.45
CA PRO A 157 -7.95 -0.94 -1.71
C PRO A 157 -7.64 0.29 -2.59
N VAL A 158 -6.66 0.16 -3.47
CA VAL A 158 -6.50 1.07 -4.60
C VAL A 158 -7.25 0.52 -5.80
N ASP A 159 -8.23 1.27 -6.30
CA ASP A 159 -9.03 0.89 -7.46
C ASP A 159 -8.14 0.67 -8.67
N THR A 160 -8.17 -0.56 -9.18
CA THR A 160 -7.30 -1.02 -10.26
C THR A 160 -8.15 -1.48 -11.44
N HIS A 161 -7.88 -0.93 -12.62
CA HIS A 161 -8.62 -1.25 -13.83
C HIS A 161 -7.70 -1.74 -14.92
N ARG A 162 -8.14 -2.75 -15.67
CA ARG A 162 -7.44 -3.16 -16.89
C ARG A 162 -7.69 -2.12 -17.97
N VAL A 163 -6.62 -1.74 -18.68
CA VAL A 163 -6.66 -0.89 -19.86
C VAL A 163 -6.11 -1.68 -21.05
N ARG A 164 -6.67 -1.48 -22.23
CA ARG A 164 -6.40 -2.31 -23.42
C ARG A 164 -5.50 -1.61 -24.44
N PHE A 165 -5.48 -0.29 -24.43
CA PHE A 165 -4.69 0.51 -25.37
C PHE A 165 -4.42 1.90 -24.77
N LEU A 166 -3.48 2.62 -25.39
CA LEU A 166 -2.97 3.89 -24.88
C LEU A 166 -4.05 4.95 -24.66
N ASP A 167 -5.00 5.09 -25.59
CA ASP A 167 -6.05 6.11 -25.46
C ASP A 167 -6.98 5.85 -24.28
N GLU A 168 -7.26 4.58 -23.96
CA GLU A 168 -8.01 4.19 -22.75
C GLU A 168 -7.22 4.52 -21.48
N ALA A 169 -5.90 4.29 -21.49
CA ALA A 169 -5.03 4.65 -20.38
C ALA A 169 -4.94 6.18 -20.17
N LYS A 170 -4.80 6.95 -21.26
CA LYS A 170 -4.82 8.43 -21.22
C LYS A 170 -6.15 8.95 -20.69
N ALA A 171 -7.28 8.41 -21.16
CA ALA A 171 -8.60 8.80 -20.68
C ALA A 171 -8.78 8.49 -19.18
N THR A 172 -8.31 7.33 -18.74
CA THR A 172 -8.33 6.93 -17.32
C THR A 172 -7.48 7.87 -16.47
N HIS A 173 -6.27 8.22 -16.93
CA HIS A 173 -5.44 9.20 -16.23
C HIS A 173 -6.10 10.58 -16.13
N GLN A 174 -6.71 11.08 -17.21
CA GLN A 174 -7.43 12.36 -17.18
C GLN A 174 -8.63 12.33 -16.23
N LEU A 175 -9.32 11.20 -16.11
CA LEU A 175 -10.39 11.02 -15.13
C LEU A 175 -9.84 11.07 -13.70
N ASN A 176 -8.73 10.39 -13.43
CA ASN A 176 -8.07 10.43 -12.12
C ASN A 176 -7.66 11.85 -11.71
N LEU A 177 -7.11 12.63 -12.65
CA LEU A 177 -6.79 14.05 -12.41
C LEU A 177 -8.03 14.87 -12.04
N ARG A 178 -9.16 14.65 -12.73
CA ARG A 178 -10.43 15.32 -12.40
C ARG A 178 -10.97 14.93 -11.02
N HIS A 179 -10.67 13.72 -10.57
CA HIS A 179 -10.98 13.27 -9.22
C HIS A 179 -10.01 13.80 -8.16
N GLY A 180 -8.92 14.48 -8.55
CA GLY A 180 -7.94 15.05 -7.63
C GLY A 180 -6.90 14.04 -7.14
N TYR A 181 -6.66 13.00 -7.93
CA TYR A 181 -5.42 12.20 -7.85
C TYR A 181 -4.30 12.89 -8.66
N GLU A 182 -3.07 12.43 -8.48
CA GLU A 182 -1.88 12.95 -9.19
C GLU A 182 -1.74 12.39 -10.62
#